data_AF-A0A399RFH8-F1
#
_entry.id   AF-A0A399RFH8-F1
#
_cell.length_a   1.000
_cell.length_b   1.000
_cell.length_c   1.000
_cell.angle_alpha   90.00
_cell.angle_beta   90.00
_cell.angle_gamma   90.00
#
_symmetry.space_group_name_H-M   'P 1'
#
loop_
_entity.id
_entity.type
_entity.pdbx_description
1 polymer ?
#
loop_
_entity_poly.entity_id
_entity_poly.type
_entity_poly.pdbx_seq_one_letter_code
_entity_poly.pdbx_strand_id
1 'polypeptide(L)'
;MSCETGPLERQFGNTDWIVYSCQDEVSLVIISAEGNPAMPFYFMFFPKDGKYRLHGEGNGDKTYTEAAFEELKQLGSADIQQLIVSTKQAALSAEE
;
A
#
# COMPACT_ATOMS: atom_id res chain seq x y z
N MET A 1 14.28 6.89 2.99
CA MET A 1 13.13 6.44 3.79
C MET A 1 13.04 4.94 3.64
N SER A 2 12.96 4.20 4.74
CA SER A 2 12.74 2.75 4.70
C SER A 2 11.29 2.46 5.04
N CYS A 3 10.64 1.65 4.21
CA CYS A 3 9.25 1.22 4.37
C CYS A 3 9.21 -0.29 4.50
N GLU A 4 9.51 -0.73 5.72
CA GLU A 4 9.70 -2.14 6.08
C GLU A 4 8.76 -2.59 7.20
N THR A 5 7.92 -1.69 7.73
CA THR A 5 6.95 -2.04 8.77
C THR A 5 5.74 -2.73 8.15
N GLY A 6 5.60 -4.02 8.42
CA GLY A 6 4.61 -4.93 7.84
C GLY A 6 5.12 -6.37 7.98
N PRO A 7 4.75 -7.31 7.08
CA PRO A 7 3.83 -7.16 5.94
C PRO A 7 2.37 -7.19 6.35
N LEU A 8 1.54 -6.36 5.71
CA LEU A 8 0.09 -6.49 5.78
C LEU A 8 -0.45 -6.89 4.42
N GLU A 9 -0.95 -8.11 4.30
CA GLU A 9 -1.59 -8.60 3.09
C GLU A 9 -2.99 -8.00 2.93
N ARG A 10 -3.24 -7.38 1.78
CA ARG A 10 -4.54 -6.80 1.44
C ARG A 10 -4.85 -7.01 -0.03
N GLN A 11 -6.12 -7.16 -0.32
CA GLN A 11 -6.61 -7.27 -1.68
C GLN A 11 -7.14 -5.91 -2.15
N PHE A 12 -6.69 -5.47 -3.33
CA PHE A 12 -7.18 -4.29 -4.02
C PHE A 12 -7.40 -4.64 -5.49
N GLY A 13 -8.54 -4.26 -6.06
CA GLY A 13 -8.92 -4.56 -7.43
C GLY A 13 -8.98 -6.06 -7.73
N ASN A 14 -9.40 -6.90 -6.77
CA ASN A 14 -9.35 -8.37 -6.84
C ASN A 14 -7.93 -8.95 -7.06
N THR A 15 -6.89 -8.22 -6.68
CA THR A 15 -5.50 -8.72 -6.72
C THR A 15 -4.83 -8.56 -5.38
N ASP A 16 -3.91 -9.46 -5.05
CA ASP A 16 -3.23 -9.46 -3.76
C ASP A 16 -2.05 -8.48 -3.74
N TRP A 17 -1.97 -7.69 -2.68
CA TRP A 17 -0.95 -6.68 -2.46
C TRP A 17 -0.39 -6.78 -1.05
N ILE A 18 0.83 -6.30 -0.88
CA ILE A 18 1.50 -6.23 0.40
C ILE A 18 1.70 -4.78 0.77
N VAL A 19 1.12 -4.37 1.90
CA VAL A 19 1.22 -3.03 2.43
C VAL A 19 2.36 -2.98 3.45
N TYR A 20 3.23 -1.98 3.31
CA TYR A 20 4.26 -1.63 4.27
C TYR A 20 4.18 -0.16 4.64
N SER A 21 4.18 0.17 5.93
CA SER A 21 4.32 1.54 6.38
C SER A 21 5.78 1.97 6.46
N CYS A 22 6.02 3.26 6.23
CA CYS A 22 7.33 3.88 6.38
C CYS A 22 7.57 4.34 7.82
N GLN A 23 8.85 4.48 8.20
CA GLN A 23 9.25 4.95 9.55
C GLN A 23 8.69 6.33 9.91
N ASP A 24 8.34 7.13 8.90
CA ASP A 24 7.72 8.45 9.06
C ASP A 24 6.25 8.41 9.49
N GLU A 25 5.65 7.22 9.66
CA GLU A 25 4.30 6.99 10.22
C GLU A 25 3.14 7.69 9.50
N VAL A 26 3.43 8.31 8.36
CA VAL A 26 2.48 9.00 7.49
C VAL A 26 2.55 8.48 6.07
N SER A 27 3.68 7.92 5.65
CA SER A 27 3.82 7.33 4.32
C SER A 27 3.67 5.81 4.39
N LEU A 28 3.15 5.23 3.32
CA LEU A 28 3.11 3.78 3.16
C LEU A 28 3.31 3.41 1.68
N VAL A 29 3.82 2.21 1.45
CA VAL A 29 3.98 1.60 0.13
C VAL A 29 3.12 0.34 0.06
N ILE A 30 2.58 0.09 -1.12
CA ILE A 30 1.75 -1.07 -1.42
C ILE A 30 2.38 -1.72 -2.64
N ILE A 31 3.04 -2.86 -2.45
CA ILE A 31 3.71 -3.56 -3.53
C ILE A 31 2.84 -4.72 -4.01
N SER A 32 2.90 -5.02 -5.30
CA SER A 32 2.23 -6.20 -5.87
C SER A 32 2.78 -7.48 -5.21
N ALA A 33 1.89 -8.33 -4.67
CA ALA A 33 2.30 -9.63 -4.10
C ALA A 33 2.76 -10.60 -5.19
N GLU A 34 3.46 -11.68 -4.80
CA GLU A 34 3.88 -12.72 -5.74
C GLU A 34 2.68 -13.35 -6.45
N GLY A 35 2.76 -13.46 -7.77
CA GLY A 35 1.66 -13.98 -8.61
C GLY A 35 0.62 -12.92 -9.02
N ASN A 36 0.74 -11.68 -8.55
CA ASN A 36 -0.13 -10.60 -8.99
C ASN A 36 0.18 -10.22 -10.46
N PRO A 37 -0.81 -10.19 -11.38
CA PRO A 37 -0.61 -9.77 -12.78
C PRO A 37 -0.20 -8.30 -12.93
N ALA A 38 -0.35 -7.50 -11.87
CA ALA A 38 0.20 -6.17 -11.76
C ALA A 38 1.71 -6.15 -11.47
N MET A 39 2.39 -7.28 -11.27
CA MET A 39 3.85 -7.28 -11.11
C MET A 39 4.56 -6.89 -12.43
N PRO A 40 5.65 -6.10 -12.39
CA PRO A 40 6.20 -5.39 -11.23
C PRO A 40 5.56 -4.00 -11.08
N PHE A 41 4.80 -3.77 -10.01
CA PHE A 41 4.16 -2.48 -9.74
C PHE A 41 4.01 -2.21 -8.24
N TYR A 42 4.14 -0.95 -7.84
CA TYR A 42 3.86 -0.51 -6.49
C TYR A 42 3.09 0.81 -6.47
N PHE A 43 2.31 1.00 -5.41
CA PHE A 43 1.71 2.26 -5.04
C PHE A 43 2.40 2.83 -3.81
N MET A 44 2.41 4.15 -3.69
CA MET A 44 2.91 4.87 -2.53
C MET A 44 1.91 5.95 -2.17
N PHE A 45 1.55 5.99 -0.88
CA PHE A 45 0.86 7.12 -0.29
C PHE A 45 1.85 7.96 0.48
N PHE A 46 1.79 9.27 0.24
CA PHE A 46 2.57 10.25 0.99
C PHE A 46 1.76 11.54 1.19
N PRO A 47 1.97 12.24 2.32
CA PRO A 47 1.34 13.53 2.54
C PRO A 47 1.96 14.59 1.61
N LYS A 48 1.11 15.34 0.90
CA LYS A 48 1.49 16.45 0.04
C LYS A 48 0.39 17.52 0.06
N ASP A 49 0.76 18.76 0.36
CA ASP A 49 -0.16 19.90 0.48
C ASP A 49 -1.30 19.66 1.49
N GLY A 50 -1.00 18.98 2.61
CA GLY A 50 -1.97 18.67 3.66
C GLY A 50 -2.99 17.58 3.30
N LYS A 51 -2.78 16.86 2.18
CA LYS A 51 -3.61 15.73 1.74
C LYS A 51 -2.73 14.53 1.42
N TYR A 52 -3.28 13.33 1.49
CA TYR A 52 -2.58 12.16 0.96
C TYR A 52 -2.63 12.16 -0.56
N ARG A 53 -1.48 11.93 -1.19
CA ARG A 53 -1.40 11.63 -2.61
C ARG A 53 -1.04 10.18 -2.82
N LEU A 54 -1.77 9.56 -3.73
CA LEU A 54 -1.49 8.25 -4.27
C LEU A 54 -0.59 8.42 -5.50
N HIS A 55 0.53 7.71 -5.50
CA HIS A 55 1.42 7.57 -6.64
C HIS A 55 1.56 6.09 -6.98
N GLY A 56 1.57 5.75 -8.25
CA GLY A 56 1.79 4.38 -8.72
C GLY A 56 2.93 4.37 -9.72
N GLU A 57 3.85 3.42 -9.57
CA GLU A 57 4.98 3.23 -10.48
C GLU A 57 5.19 1.73 -10.74
N GLY A 58 5.39 1.39 -12.01
CA GLY A 58 5.62 0.01 -12.44
C GLY A 58 5.30 -0.23 -13.90
N ASN A 59 5.48 -1.48 -14.32
CA ASN A 59 5.18 -1.97 -15.67
C ASN A 59 4.17 -3.14 -15.66
N GLY A 60 3.43 -3.29 -14.55
CA GLY A 60 2.34 -4.26 -14.43
C GLY A 60 1.21 -4.06 -15.43
N ASP A 61 0.35 -5.08 -15.56
CA ASP A 61 -0.80 -4.99 -16.44
C ASP A 61 -1.76 -3.87 -15.98
N LYS A 62 -2.09 -2.96 -16.92
CA LYS A 62 -2.86 -1.74 -16.64
C LYS A 62 -4.25 -2.06 -16.09
N THR A 63 -4.85 -3.18 -16.50
CA THR A 63 -6.21 -3.55 -16.11
C THR A 63 -6.32 -3.76 -14.59
N TYR A 64 -5.32 -4.44 -14.02
CA TYR A 64 -5.28 -4.79 -12.61
C TYR A 64 -4.76 -3.62 -11.75
N THR A 65 -3.78 -2.88 -12.27
CA THR A 65 -3.28 -1.66 -11.59
C THR A 65 -4.34 -0.55 -11.55
N GLU A 66 -5.15 -0.40 -12.60
CA GLU A 66 -6.24 0.59 -12.64
C GLU A 66 -7.33 0.25 -11.62
N ALA A 67 -7.78 -1.02 -11.56
CA ALA A 67 -8.76 -1.46 -10.57
C ALA A 67 -8.27 -1.22 -9.12
N ALA A 68 -7.01 -1.56 -8.82
CA ALA A 68 -6.43 -1.28 -7.52
C ALA A 68 -6.33 0.23 -7.25
N PHE A 69 -5.90 1.03 -8.24
CA PHE A 69 -5.78 2.48 -8.11
C PHE A 69 -7.12 3.15 -7.83
N GLU A 70 -8.20 2.71 -8.48
CA GLU A 70 -9.54 3.25 -8.26
C GLU A 70 -10.01 3.03 -6.81
N GLU A 71 -9.83 1.83 -6.25
CA GLU A 71 -10.14 1.57 -4.84
C GLU A 71 -9.24 2.36 -3.89
N LEU A 72 -7.93 2.37 -4.14
CA LEU A 72 -6.96 3.09 -3.31
C LEU A 72 -7.23 4.60 -3.29
N LYS A 73 -7.68 5.18 -4.40
CA LYS A 73 -8.05 6.60 -4.48
C LYS A 73 -9.28 6.95 -3.64
N GLN A 74 -10.14 5.97 -3.33
CA GLN A 74 -11.29 6.18 -2.46
C GLN A 74 -10.91 6.20 -0.96
N LEU A 75 -9.71 5.72 -0.61
CA LEU A 75 -9.23 5.73 0.77
C LEU A 75 -9.01 7.16 1.25
N GLY A 76 -9.61 7.47 2.40
CA GLY A 76 -9.41 8.74 3.08
C GLY A 76 -8.16 8.74 3.96
N SER A 77 -7.88 9.89 4.57
CA SER A 77 -6.82 10.00 5.57
C SER A 77 -7.00 9.05 6.76
N ALA A 78 -8.25 8.81 7.17
CA ALA A 78 -8.55 7.88 8.26
C ALA A 78 -8.23 6.43 7.88
N ASP A 79 -8.58 6.00 6.66
CA ASP A 79 -8.29 4.65 6.17
C ASP A 79 -6.78 4.42 6.03
N ILE A 80 -6.04 5.40 5.50
CA ILE A 80 -4.59 5.34 5.38
C ILE A 80 -3.94 5.22 6.76
N GLN A 81 -4.41 5.99 7.75
CA GLN A 81 -3.91 5.83 9.12
C GLN A 81 -4.26 4.47 9.74
N GLN A 82 -5.44 3.93 9.46
CA GLN A 82 -5.80 2.58 9.87
C GLN A 82 -4.89 1.52 9.25
N LEU A 83 -4.50 1.68 7.97
CA LEU A 83 -3.53 0.79 7.33
C LEU A 83 -2.16 0.87 8.01
N ILE A 84 -1.67 2.07 8.35
CA ILE A 84 -0.39 2.26 9.06
C ILE A 84 -0.42 1.63 10.46
N VAL A 85 -1.54 1.75 11.17
CA VAL A 85 -1.71 1.08 12.47
C VAL A 85 -1.72 -0.43 12.28
N SER A 86 -2.44 -0.92 11.27
CA SER A 86 -2.54 -2.35 10.98
C SER A 86 -1.20 -2.96 10.57
N THR A 87 -0.38 -2.27 9.77
CA THR A 87 0.97 -2.76 9.39
C THR A 87 1.90 -2.85 10.59
N LYS A 88 1.82 -1.89 11.52
CA LYS A 88 2.58 -1.95 12.78
C LYS A 88 2.15 -3.14 13.65
N GLN A 89 0.84 -3.37 13.76
CA GLN A 89 0.32 -4.52 14.49
C GLN A 89 0.75 -5.84 13.84
N ALA A 90 0.70 -5.92 12.50
CA ALA A 90 1.14 -7.10 11.76
C ALA A 90 2.66 -7.36 11.95
N ALA A 91 3.48 -6.30 11.95
CA ALA A 91 4.90 -6.42 12.22
C ALA A 91 5.17 -7.01 13.62
N LEU A 92 4.48 -6.50 14.64
CA LEU A 92 4.61 -7.00 16.01
C LEU A 92 4.20 -8.48 16.13
N SER A 93 3.12 -8.89 15.45
CA SER A 93 2.65 -10.29 15.46
C SER A 93 3.53 -11.24 14.64
N ALA A 94 4.36 -10.73 13.73
CA ALA A 94 5.29 -11.55 12.95
C ALA A 94 6.60 -11.86 13.72
N GLU A 95 6.84 -11.20 14.85
CA GLU A 95 8.01 -11.37 15.71
C GLU A 95 7.78 -12.34 16.90
N GLU A 96 6.56 -12.86 17.07
CA GLU A 96 6.16 -13.78 18.16
C GLU A 96 6.42 -15.27 17.89
#